data_AF-A0A7C1HKE4-F1
#
_entry.id   AF-A0A7C1HKE4-F1
#
_cell.length_a   1.000
_cell.length_b   1.000
_cell.length_c   1.000
_cell.angle_alpha   90.00
_cell.angle_beta   90.00
_cell.angle_gamma   90.00
#
_symmetry.space_group_name_H-M   'P 1'
#
loop_
_entity.id
_entity.type
_entity.pdbx_description
1 polymer ?
#
loop_
_entity_poly.entity_id
_entity_poly.type
_entity_poly.pdbx_seq_one_letter_code
_entity_poly.pdbx_strand_id
1 'polypeptide(L)'
;QIIKHVRRASGGALDWSSALLYPVLHRLEKDGLIRSQWKISEKGRMRRCYRITDAGRKELAAEKERWISIHDLLEKFWATA
;
A
#
# COMPACT_ATOMS: atom_id res chain seq x y z
N GLN A 1 -5.30 7.92 -7.99
CA GLN A 1 -6.30 6.90 -7.58
C GLN A 1 -5.90 6.30 -6.23
N ILE A 2 -4.66 5.82 -6.07
CA ILE A 2 -4.14 5.24 -4.82
C ILE A 2 -4.34 6.15 -3.59
N ILE A 3 -3.84 7.39 -3.61
CA ILE A 3 -3.98 8.33 -2.46
C ILE A 3 -5.44 8.51 -2.04
N LYS A 4 -6.35 8.69 -3.02
CA LYS A 4 -7.79 8.85 -2.73
C LYS A 4 -8.39 7.59 -2.08
N HIS A 5 -7.92 6.41 -2.47
CA HIS A 5 -8.37 5.15 -1.89
C HIS A 5 -7.87 4.99 -0.45
N VAL A 6 -6.58 5.26 -0.20
CA VAL A 6 -5.98 5.23 1.14
C VAL A 6 -6.71 6.18 2.09
N ARG A 7 -6.88 7.44 1.69
CA ARG A 7 -7.59 8.45 2.50
C ARG A 7 -9.02 8.03 2.85
N ARG A 8 -9.72 7.39 1.90
CA ARG A 8 -11.08 6.87 2.14
C ARG A 8 -11.07 5.71 3.12
N ALA A 9 -10.17 4.75 2.94
CA ALA A 9 -10.06 3.57 3.80
C ALA A 9 -9.68 3.96 5.24
N SER A 10 -8.87 5.00 5.42
CA SER A 10 -8.45 5.49 6.73
C SER A 10 -9.46 6.44 7.40
N GLY A 11 -10.65 6.67 6.82
CA GLY A 11 -11.59 7.69 7.32
C GLY A 11 -11.00 9.10 7.39
N GLY A 12 -10.01 9.42 6.56
CA GLY A 12 -9.29 10.69 6.61
C GLY A 12 -8.13 10.78 7.59
N ALA A 13 -7.89 9.76 8.43
CA ALA A 13 -6.78 9.76 9.40
C ALA A 13 -5.37 9.71 8.75
N LEU A 14 -5.27 9.18 7.53
CA LEU A 14 -4.03 9.14 6.76
C LEU A 14 -4.16 10.06 5.54
N ASP A 15 -3.45 11.18 5.57
CA ASP A 15 -3.30 12.07 4.41
C ASP A 15 -1.95 11.84 3.74
N TRP A 16 -1.94 10.96 2.75
CA TRP A 16 -0.74 10.65 1.98
C TRP A 16 -0.51 11.69 0.88
N SER A 17 0.66 12.32 0.89
CA SER A 17 1.08 13.20 -0.20
C SER A 17 1.59 12.41 -1.40
N SER A 18 1.58 13.03 -2.58
CA SER A 18 2.23 12.48 -3.78
C SER A 18 3.73 12.25 -3.57
N ALA A 19 4.39 13.08 -2.75
CA ALA A 19 5.79 12.95 -2.42
C ALA A 19 6.12 11.68 -1.62
N LEU A 20 5.20 11.19 -0.78
CA LEU A 20 5.36 9.93 -0.04
C LEU A 20 4.99 8.70 -0.87
N LEU A 21 4.03 8.83 -1.79
CA LEU A 21 3.56 7.71 -2.59
C LEU A 21 4.64 7.16 -3.52
N TYR A 22 5.33 8.03 -4.27
CA TYR A 22 6.26 7.56 -5.31
C TYR A 22 7.48 6.80 -4.78
N PRO A 23 8.14 7.22 -3.68
CA PRO A 23 9.21 6.44 -3.06
C PRO A 23 8.76 5.04 -2.63
N VAL A 24 7.56 4.93 -2.05
CA VAL A 24 6.99 3.64 -1.64
C VAL A 24 6.74 2.75 -2.85
N LEU A 25 6.09 3.27 -3.90
CA LEU A 25 5.85 2.52 -5.13
C LEU A 25 7.16 2.10 -5.80
N HIS A 26 8.17 2.96 -5.79
CA HIS A 26 9.47 2.64 -6.37
C HIS A 26 10.16 1.51 -5.62
N ARG A 27 10.13 1.53 -4.28
CA ARG A 27 10.66 0.45 -3.45
C ARG A 27 9.92 -0.87 -3.71
N LEU A 28 8.59 -0.86 -3.69
CA LEU A 28 7.78 -2.05 -3.98
C LEU A 28 8.04 -2.62 -5.39
N GLU A 29 8.31 -1.76 -6.37
CA GLU A 29 8.66 -2.18 -7.73
C GLU A 29 10.08 -2.76 -7.78
N LYS A 30 11.04 -2.13 -7.09
CA LYS A 30 12.42 -2.62 -6.95
C LYS A 30 12.48 -3.99 -6.27
N ASP A 31 11.65 -4.20 -5.26
CA ASP A 31 11.54 -5.46 -4.51
C ASP A 31 10.73 -6.53 -5.29
N GLY A 32 10.24 -6.20 -6.49
CA GLY A 32 9.48 -7.12 -7.34
C GLY A 32 8.06 -7.44 -6.84
N LEU A 33 7.58 -6.71 -5.83
CA LEU A 33 6.27 -6.90 -5.21
C LEU A 33 5.14 -6.29 -6.05
N ILE A 34 5.45 -5.27 -6.85
CA ILE A 34 4.54 -4.71 -7.85
C ILE A 34 5.22 -4.59 -9.20
N ARG A 35 4.42 -4.48 -10.27
CA ARG A 35 4.88 -4.13 -11.62
C ARG A 35 4.09 -2.94 -12.14
N SER A 36 4.77 -2.03 -12.83
CA SER A 36 4.11 -0.93 -13.53
C SER A 36 3.92 -1.20 -15.03
N GLN A 37 2.85 -0.65 -15.58
CA GLN A 37 2.50 -0.69 -16.99
C GLN A 37 1.97 0.68 -17.41
N TRP A 38 2.43 1.19 -18.55
CA TRP A 38 1.83 2.37 -19.15
C TRP A 38 0.51 1.98 -19.81
N LYS A 39 -0.57 2.63 -19.41
CA LYS A 39 -1.87 2.52 -20.07
C LYS A 39 -2.26 3.85 -20.68
N ILE A 40 -2.71 3.80 -21.92
CA ILE A 40 -3.33 4.94 -22.60
C ILE A 40 -4.78 5.00 -22.11
N SER A 41 -5.18 6.13 -21.51
CA SER A 41 -6.59 6.37 -21.21
C SER A 41 -7.36 6.64 -22.51
N GLU A 42 -8.67 6.45 -22.52
CA GLU A 42 -9.56 6.80 -23.64
C GLU A 42 -9.35 8.23 -24.16
N LYS A 43 -8.93 9.17 -23.32
CA LYS A 43 -8.61 10.57 -23.69
C LYS A 43 -7.16 10.78 -24.18
N GLY A 44 -6.46 9.72 -24.58
CA GLY A 44 -5.08 9.78 -25.08
C GLY A 44 -3.98 10.05 -24.04
N ARG A 45 -4.32 10.29 -22.76
CA ARG A 45 -3.32 10.52 -21.70
C ARG A 45 -2.69 9.21 -21.24
N MET A 46 -1.36 9.13 -21.27
CA MET A 46 -0.60 8.04 -20.66
C MET A 46 -0.67 8.12 -19.14
N ARG A 47 -0.94 6.98 -18.50
CA ARG A 47 -0.93 6.82 -17.04
C ARG A 47 -0.15 5.58 -16.68
N ARG A 48 0.72 5.70 -15.67
CA ARG A 48 1.40 4.55 -15.09
C ARG A 48 0.44 3.84 -14.14
N CYS A 49 0.09 2.60 -14.47
CA CYS A 49 -0.75 1.72 -13.66
C CYS A 49 0.13 0.69 -12.98
N TYR A 50 -0.13 0.38 -11.72
CA TYR A 50 0.61 -0.61 -10.94
C TYR A 50 -0.26 -1.82 -10.67
N ARG A 51 0.34 -3.01 -10.65
CA ARG A 51 -0.31 -4.28 -10.32
C ARG A 51 0.56 -5.06 -9.35
N ILE A 52 -0.05 -5.63 -8.32
CA ILE A 52 0.62 -6.52 -7.37
C ILE A 52 1.01 -7.85 -8.04
N THR A 53 2.23 -8.32 -7.79
CA THR A 53 2.74 -9.61 -8.29
C THR A 53 2.32 -10.74 -7.36
N ASP A 54 2.60 -11.99 -7.75
CA ASP A 54 2.44 -13.15 -6.85
C ASP A 54 3.35 -13.03 -5.61
N ALA A 55 4.60 -12.58 -5.80
CA ALA A 55 5.52 -12.31 -4.69
C ALA A 55 4.95 -11.21 -3.77
N GLY A 56 4.42 -10.13 -4.34
CA GLY A 56 3.76 -9.07 -3.58
C GLY A 56 2.56 -9.55 -2.78
N ARG A 57 1.75 -10.47 -3.33
CA ARG A 57 0.62 -11.07 -2.60
C ARG A 57 1.08 -11.91 -1.40
N LYS A 58 2.16 -12.68 -1.55
CA LYS A 58 2.73 -13.47 -0.45
C LYS A 58 3.28 -12.56 0.65
N GLU A 59 4.04 -11.53 0.27
CA GLU A 59 4.59 -10.57 1.24
C GLU A 59 3.48 -9.80 1.97
N LEU A 60 2.43 -9.41 1.25
CA LEU A 60 1.26 -8.75 1.85
C LEU A 60 0.57 -9.64 2.90
N ALA A 61 0.45 -10.94 2.65
CA ALA A 61 -0.13 -11.88 3.61
C ALA A 61 0.73 -11.98 4.88
N ALA A 62 2.05 -12.17 4.72
CA ALA A 62 2.99 -12.25 5.84
C ALA A 62 3.02 -10.94 6.66
N GLU A 63 3.06 -9.79 5.99
CA GLU A 63 3.05 -8.49 6.65
C GLU A 63 1.73 -8.26 7.41
N LYS A 64 0.59 -8.68 6.85
CA LYS A 64 -0.70 -8.60 7.54
C LYS A 64 -0.71 -9.43 8.83
N GLU A 65 -0.20 -10.65 8.80
CA GLU A 65 -0.09 -11.49 9.99
C GLU A 65 0.80 -10.85 11.06
N ARG A 66 1.95 -10.26 10.66
CA ARG A 66 2.82 -9.50 11.57
C ARG A 66 2.08 -8.34 12.22
N TRP A 67 1.33 -7.55 11.45
CA TRP A 67 0.58 -6.40 11.98
C TRP A 67 -0.51 -6.82 12.99
N ILE A 68 -1.23 -7.89 12.72
CA ILE A 68 -2.23 -8.42 13.65
C ILE A 68 -1.56 -8.85 14.95
N SER A 69 -0.44 -9.57 14.87
CA SER A 69 0.31 -9.97 16.07
C SER A 69 0.80 -8.76 16.88
N ILE A 70 1.28 -7.69 16.24
CA ILE A 70 1.70 -6.47 16.94
C ILE A 70 0.50 -5.78 17.59
N HIS A 71 -0.62 -5.69 16.89
CA HIS A 71 -1.84 -5.11 17.42
C HIS A 71 -2.33 -5.87 18.66
N ASP A 72 -2.38 -7.20 18.61
CA ASP A 72 -2.79 -8.05 19.73
C ASP A 72 -1.87 -7.88 20.95
N LEU A 73 -0.57 -7.71 20.73
CA LEU A 73 0.37 -7.42 21.81
C LEU A 73 0.10 -6.05 22.43
N LEU A 74 -0.08 -5.01 21.62
CA LEU A 74 -0.36 -3.65 22.10
C LEU A 74 -1.66 -3.59 22.91
N GLU A 75 -2.72 -4.24 22.44
CA GLU A 75 -4.00 -4.35 23.16
C GLU A 75 -3.82 -4.99 24.54
N LYS A 76 -3.06 -6.09 24.64
CA LYS A 76 -2.77 -6.73 25.94
C LYS A 76 -1.99 -5.80 26.87
N PHE A 77 -1.00 -5.07 26.36
CA PHE A 77 -0.23 -4.12 27.17
C PHE A 77 -1.10 -2.98 27.69
N TRP A 78 -1.96 -2.41 26.86
CA TRP A 78 -2.87 -1.33 27.27
C TRP A 78 -3.96 -1.79 28.23
N ALA A 79 -4.40 -3.05 28.16
CA ALA A 79 -5.37 -3.61 29.12
C ALA A 79 -4.79 -3.87 30.52
N THR A 80 -3.46 -3.87 30.66
CA THR A 80 -2.75 -4.15 31.93
C THR A 80 -2.27 -2.87 32.62
N ALA A 81 -2.38 -1.72 31.96
CA ALA A 81 -2.03 -0.39 32.49
C ALA A 81 -3.28 0.34 33.00
#